data_AF-A0A1I4HJU4-F1
#
_entry.id   AF-A0A1I4HJU4-F1
#
_cell.length_a   1.000
_cell.length_b   1.000
_cell.length_c   1.000
_cell.angle_alpha   90.00
_cell.angle_beta   90.00
_cell.angle_gamma   90.00
#
_symmetry.space_group_name_H-M   'P 1'
#
loop_
_entity.id
_entity.type
_entity.pdbx_description
1 polymer ?
#
loop_
_entity_poly.entity_id
_entity_poly.type
_entity_poly.pdbx_seq_one_letter_code
_entity_poly.pdbx_strand_id
1 'polypeptide(L)'
;MNTRSPRAPAPAFDTGHFRQALAQFATGVTVITTRLADGSFRGLTASSFNSVSLTPPLVLWSLGGSANSLPIFSGNSHYVINVLAADQAHLAKLFSTRSEDPFGAVEYELSRTGQPILKGATAWFECHNRSRYPEGDHVIFVGEVEHCEITPAQPLIFHGGQFRDLA
;
A
#
# COMPACT_ATOMS: atom_id res chain seq x y z
N MET A 1 -5.75 -19.13 21.17
CA MET A 1 -4.92 -18.79 22.35
C MET A 1 -4.41 -17.37 22.15
N ASN A 2 -4.95 -16.39 22.89
CA ASN A 2 -4.43 -15.02 22.90
C ASN A 2 -3.24 -14.99 23.86
N THR A 3 -2.07 -15.40 23.39
CA THR A 3 -0.82 -15.10 24.07
C THR A 3 -0.51 -13.62 23.83
N ARG A 4 -0.94 -12.74 24.75
CA ARG A 4 -0.36 -11.40 24.80
C ARG A 4 1.13 -11.58 25.06
N SER A 5 1.94 -11.43 24.01
CA SER A 5 3.40 -11.42 24.16
C SER A 5 3.78 -10.37 25.20
N PRO A 6 4.74 -10.67 26.09
CA PRO A 6 5.24 -9.69 27.04
C PRO A 6 5.70 -8.44 26.29
N ARG A 7 5.27 -7.27 26.76
CA ARG A 7 5.67 -5.99 26.17
C ARG A 7 7.16 -5.76 26.45
N ALA A 8 7.91 -5.38 25.42
CA ALA A 8 9.32 -5.00 25.57
C ALA A 8 9.47 -3.80 26.54
N PRO A 9 10.66 -3.60 27.13
CA PRO A 9 10.98 -2.38 27.87
C PRO A 9 10.72 -1.11 27.06
N ALA A 10 10.59 0.02 27.74
CA ALA A 10 10.47 1.31 27.06
C ALA A 10 11.68 1.56 26.15
N PRO A 11 11.47 2.07 24.93
CA PRO A 11 12.58 2.35 24.01
C PRO A 11 13.48 3.45 24.57
N ALA A 12 14.78 3.32 24.32
CA ALA A 12 15.79 4.34 24.63
C ALA A 12 15.94 5.40 23.53
N PHE A 13 14.94 5.52 22.66
CA PHE A 13 14.89 6.45 21.52
C PHE A 13 13.52 7.12 21.45
N ASP A 14 13.46 8.32 20.87
CA ASP A 14 12.20 8.99 20.58
C ASP A 14 11.61 8.60 19.22
N THR A 15 10.36 9.01 18.98
CA THR A 15 9.62 8.75 17.74
C THR A 15 10.30 9.34 16.50
N GLY A 16 10.96 10.50 16.63
CA GLY A 16 11.64 11.15 15.51
C GLY A 16 12.85 10.35 15.06
N HIS A 17 13.69 9.93 15.99
CA HIS A 17 14.83 9.06 15.74
C HIS A 17 14.39 7.72 15.13
N PHE A 18 13.33 7.10 15.66
CA PHE A 18 12.80 5.86 15.11
C PHE A 18 12.34 6.02 13.65
N ARG A 19 11.62 7.10 13.32
CA ARG A 19 11.19 7.39 11.93
C ARG A 19 12.38 7.61 11.00
N GLN A 20 13.42 8.32 11.45
CA GLN A 20 14.64 8.54 10.66
C GLN A 20 15.38 7.22 10.40
N ALA A 21 15.46 6.34 11.40
CA ALA A 21 16.05 5.02 11.26
C ALA A 21 15.27 4.15 10.25
N LEU A 22 13.93 4.13 10.34
CA LEU A 22 13.07 3.43 9.37
C LEU A 22 13.26 3.98 7.94
N ALA A 23 13.42 5.29 7.79
CA ALA A 23 13.60 5.94 6.49
C ALA A 23 14.91 5.56 5.77
N GLN A 24 15.86 4.90 6.44
CA GLN A 24 17.08 4.38 5.81
C GLN A 24 16.82 3.12 4.97
N PHE A 25 15.71 2.41 5.20
CA PHE A 25 15.33 1.30 4.35
C PHE A 25 14.62 1.82 3.10
N ALA A 26 15.34 1.86 1.98
CA ALA A 26 14.77 2.26 0.70
C ALA A 26 13.70 1.26 0.25
N THR A 27 12.58 1.78 -0.24
CA THR A 27 11.43 0.98 -0.71
C THR A 27 10.96 1.48 -2.07
N GLY A 28 10.28 0.61 -2.82
CA GLY A 28 9.40 1.07 -3.89
C GLY A 28 8.17 1.78 -3.31
N VAL A 29 7.48 2.54 -4.14
CA VAL A 29 6.23 3.22 -3.76
C VAL A 29 5.04 2.53 -4.43
N THR A 30 3.98 2.28 -3.67
CA THR A 30 2.74 1.71 -4.20
C THR A 30 1.54 2.61 -3.96
N VAL A 31 0.51 2.46 -4.80
CA VAL A 31 -0.84 2.95 -4.53
C VAL A 31 -1.78 1.77 -4.40
N ILE A 32 -2.43 1.68 -3.25
CA ILE A 32 -3.44 0.65 -3.00
C ILE A 32 -4.80 1.22 -3.39
N THR A 33 -5.49 0.57 -4.31
CA THR A 33 -6.77 1.02 -4.87
C THR A 33 -7.88 0.01 -4.61
N THR A 34 -9.10 0.49 -4.46
CA THR A 34 -10.28 -0.34 -4.27
C THR A 34 -11.56 0.38 -4.73
N ARG A 35 -12.62 -0.38 -4.98
CA ARG A 35 -13.97 0.10 -5.31
C ARG A 35 -14.85 0.09 -4.06
N LEU A 36 -15.63 1.16 -3.89
CA LEU A 36 -16.60 1.34 -2.82
C LEU A 36 -17.97 0.74 -3.21
N ALA A 37 -18.84 0.54 -2.23
CA ALA A 37 -20.17 -0.03 -2.45
C ALA A 37 -21.07 0.85 -3.34
N ASP A 38 -20.84 2.16 -3.36
CA ASP A 38 -21.54 3.12 -4.24
C ASP A 38 -20.94 3.18 -5.66
N GLY A 39 -19.93 2.37 -5.95
CA GLY A 39 -19.24 2.31 -7.24
C GLY A 39 -18.09 3.31 -7.39
N SER A 40 -17.91 4.25 -6.45
CA SER A 40 -16.78 5.17 -6.45
C SER A 40 -15.47 4.46 -6.09
N PHE A 41 -14.34 5.14 -6.27
CA PHE A 41 -13.01 4.57 -6.06
C PHE A 41 -12.27 5.22 -4.90
N ARG A 42 -11.49 4.41 -4.20
CA ARG A 42 -10.57 4.86 -3.16
C ARG A 42 -9.16 4.39 -3.47
N GLY A 43 -8.19 5.29 -3.25
CA GLY A 43 -6.77 4.98 -3.35
C GLY A 43 -6.01 5.57 -2.18
N LEU A 44 -4.87 4.97 -1.83
CA LEU A 44 -3.89 5.57 -0.93
C LEU A 44 -2.47 5.16 -1.29
N THR A 45 -1.51 6.03 -1.03
CA THR A 45 -0.08 5.71 -1.18
C THR A 45 0.43 4.93 0.02
N ALA A 46 1.20 3.88 -0.23
CA ALA A 46 1.87 3.07 0.77
C ALA A 46 3.31 2.74 0.34
N SER A 47 4.21 2.71 1.30
CA SER A 47 5.59 2.21 1.13
C SER A 47 5.90 1.04 2.06
N SER A 48 4.87 0.49 2.71
CA SER A 48 4.94 -0.65 3.64
C SER A 48 4.72 -2.00 2.94
N PHE A 49 4.58 -1.99 1.61
CA PHE A 49 4.36 -3.18 0.81
C PHE A 49 5.55 -4.15 0.88
N ASN A 50 5.28 -5.45 0.97
CA ASN A 50 6.30 -6.50 0.83
C ASN A 50 5.68 -7.84 0.39
N SER A 51 6.50 -8.72 -0.17
CA SER A 51 6.14 -10.12 -0.44
C SER A 51 6.15 -10.95 0.85
N VAL A 52 5.27 -11.96 0.95
CA VAL A 52 5.14 -12.83 2.13
C VAL A 52 5.36 -14.30 1.78
N SER A 53 4.73 -14.79 0.72
CA SER A 53 4.76 -16.21 0.36
C SER A 53 4.60 -16.37 -1.15
N LEU A 54 5.20 -17.44 -1.70
CA LEU A 54 4.99 -17.84 -3.09
C LEU A 54 3.84 -18.85 -3.24
N THR A 55 3.64 -19.74 -2.25
CA THR A 55 2.57 -20.76 -2.29
C THR A 55 1.88 -20.89 -0.92
N PRO A 56 0.65 -20.39 -0.75
CA PRO A 56 -0.09 -19.55 -1.71
C PRO A 56 0.61 -18.19 -1.94
N PRO A 57 0.31 -17.48 -3.04
CA PRO A 57 0.95 -16.21 -3.36
C PRO A 57 0.42 -15.10 -2.44
N LEU A 58 1.23 -14.67 -1.48
CA LEU A 58 0.84 -13.69 -0.46
C LEU A 58 1.75 -12.47 -0.49
N VAL A 59 1.11 -11.31 -0.30
CA VAL A 59 1.74 -10.01 -0.09
C VAL A 59 1.16 -9.35 1.16
N LEU A 60 1.85 -8.35 1.69
CA LEU A 60 1.34 -7.54 2.78
C LEU A 60 1.56 -6.04 2.55
N TRP A 61 0.80 -5.25 3.27
CA TRP A 61 1.01 -3.82 3.48
C TRP A 61 0.33 -3.39 4.78
N SER A 62 0.68 -2.22 5.29
CA SER A 62 0.17 -1.71 6.58
C SER A 62 -0.54 -0.38 6.41
N LEU A 63 -1.68 -0.22 7.08
CA LEU A 63 -2.50 1.00 7.11
C LEU A 63 -2.66 1.52 8.54
N GLY A 64 -2.48 2.81 8.74
CA GLY A 64 -2.66 3.44 10.06
C GLY A 64 -4.07 3.24 10.61
N GLY A 65 -4.16 2.88 11.90
CA GLY A 65 -5.40 2.59 12.62
C GLY A 65 -6.38 3.76 12.65
N SER A 66 -5.87 4.99 12.56
CA SER A 66 -6.64 6.24 12.54
C SER A 66 -6.97 6.74 11.13
N ALA A 67 -6.57 6.03 10.08
CA ALA A 67 -6.82 6.45 8.71
C ALA A 67 -8.31 6.32 8.36
N ASN A 68 -8.89 7.36 7.76
CA ASN A 68 -10.29 7.32 7.28
C ASN A 68 -10.54 6.23 6.22
N SER A 69 -9.49 5.73 5.58
CA SER A 69 -9.55 4.61 4.64
C SER A 69 -9.62 3.24 5.31
N LEU A 70 -9.33 3.13 6.61
CA LEU A 70 -9.30 1.83 7.29
C LEU A 70 -10.63 1.08 7.23
N PRO A 71 -11.81 1.70 7.49
CA PRO A 71 -13.09 0.99 7.37
C PRO A 71 -13.35 0.52 5.93
N ILE A 72 -12.91 1.29 4.93
CA ILE A 72 -13.08 0.96 3.50
C ILE A 72 -12.31 -0.32 3.16
N PHE A 73 -11.00 -0.33 3.40
CA PHE A 73 -10.19 -1.51 3.11
C PHE A 73 -10.51 -2.68 4.04
N SER A 74 -10.98 -2.43 5.26
CA SER A 74 -11.42 -3.50 6.16
C SER A 74 -12.70 -4.17 5.68
N GLY A 75 -13.64 -3.41 5.11
CA GLY A 75 -14.91 -3.94 4.59
C GLY A 75 -14.82 -4.53 3.18
N ASN A 76 -13.85 -4.09 2.37
CA ASN A 76 -13.72 -4.55 0.98
C ASN A 76 -13.06 -5.93 0.87
N SER A 77 -13.62 -6.74 -0.04
CA SER A 77 -13.13 -8.08 -0.34
C SER A 77 -11.88 -8.08 -1.22
N HIS A 78 -11.69 -7.06 -2.06
CA HIS A 78 -10.57 -6.98 -3.00
C HIS A 78 -9.96 -5.58 -3.05
N TYR A 79 -8.68 -5.54 -3.38
CA TYR A 79 -7.94 -4.32 -3.69
C TYR A 79 -6.85 -4.63 -4.72
N VAL A 80 -6.33 -3.59 -5.36
CA VAL A 80 -5.15 -3.69 -6.23
C VAL A 80 -3.98 -2.94 -5.60
N ILE A 81 -2.80 -3.54 -5.61
CA ILE A 81 -1.54 -2.89 -5.27
C ILE A 81 -0.87 -2.49 -6.58
N ASN A 82 -0.71 -1.19 -6.84
CA ASN A 82 -0.04 -0.65 -8.02
C ASN A 82 1.36 -0.21 -7.65
N VAL A 83 2.41 -0.80 -8.23
CA VAL A 83 3.81 -0.40 -8.02
C VAL A 83 4.15 0.72 -8.99
N LEU A 84 4.51 1.89 -8.46
CA LEU A 84 4.66 3.10 -9.28
C LEU A 84 6.00 3.15 -10.02
N ALA A 85 5.96 3.65 -11.26
CA ALA A 85 7.14 3.99 -12.03
C ALA A 85 7.76 5.33 -11.58
N ALA A 86 9.03 5.56 -11.91
CA ALA A 86 9.82 6.71 -11.48
C ALA A 86 9.19 8.07 -11.83
N ASP A 87 8.52 8.16 -12.98
CA ASP A 87 7.80 9.36 -13.44
C ASP A 87 6.43 9.58 -12.74
N GLN A 88 5.99 8.63 -11.92
CA GLN A 88 4.70 8.65 -11.22
C GLN A 88 4.76 9.21 -9.79
N ALA A 89 5.81 9.95 -9.43
CA ALA A 89 5.89 10.66 -8.15
C ALA A 89 4.69 11.60 -7.90
N HIS A 90 4.08 12.11 -8.97
CA HIS A 90 2.86 12.91 -8.89
C HIS A 90 1.64 12.11 -8.39
N LEU A 91 1.49 10.84 -8.80
CA LEU A 91 0.43 9.95 -8.31
C LEU A 91 0.63 9.61 -6.84
N ALA A 92 1.88 9.30 -6.44
CA ALA A 92 2.21 9.08 -5.02
C ALA A 92 1.81 10.28 -4.14
N LYS A 93 2.08 11.51 -4.61
CA LYS A 93 1.65 12.72 -3.90
C LYS A 93 0.13 12.82 -3.85
N LEU A 94 -0.54 12.68 -4.99
CA LEU A 94 -2.00 12.77 -5.09
C LEU A 94 -2.70 11.81 -4.11
N PHE A 95 -2.33 10.53 -4.13
CA PHE A 95 -2.93 9.50 -3.28
C PHE A 95 -2.41 9.50 -1.82
N SER A 96 -1.45 10.36 -1.47
CA SER A 96 -1.05 10.59 -0.07
C SER A 96 -1.85 11.71 0.61
N THR A 97 -2.57 12.53 -0.17
CA THR A 97 -3.35 13.67 0.32
C THR A 97 -4.84 13.35 0.45
N ARG A 98 -5.58 14.19 1.18
CA ARG A 98 -7.03 14.13 1.27
C ARG A 98 -7.67 14.83 0.07
N SER A 99 -7.56 14.24 -1.12
CA SER A 99 -8.34 14.66 -2.29
C SER A 99 -9.75 14.05 -2.23
N GLU A 100 -10.77 14.83 -2.61
CA GLU A 100 -12.17 14.36 -2.68
C GLU A 100 -12.38 13.41 -3.87
N ASP A 101 -11.74 13.69 -5.02
CA ASP A 101 -11.77 12.84 -6.21
C ASP A 101 -10.38 12.76 -6.88
N PRO A 102 -9.48 11.90 -6.39
CA PRO A 102 -8.19 11.69 -7.04
C PRO A 102 -8.32 10.96 -8.38
N PHE A 103 -9.40 10.22 -8.64
CA PHE A 103 -9.53 9.40 -9.84
C PHE A 103 -10.00 10.18 -11.07
N GLY A 104 -10.68 11.33 -10.88
CA GLY A 104 -11.04 12.23 -11.99
C GLY A 104 -9.85 12.79 -12.78
N ALA A 105 -8.64 12.74 -12.23
CA ALA A 105 -7.41 13.25 -12.86
C ALA A 105 -6.39 12.14 -13.21
N VAL A 106 -6.78 10.87 -13.11
CA VAL A 106 -5.85 9.72 -13.23
C VAL A 106 -6.38 8.73 -14.26
N GLU A 107 -5.51 8.28 -15.17
CA GLU A 107 -5.85 7.19 -16.08
C GLU A 107 -5.76 5.85 -15.35
N TYR A 108 -6.84 5.07 -15.44
CA TYR A 108 -6.91 3.73 -14.87
C TYR A 108 -7.70 2.78 -15.76
N GLU A 109 -7.50 1.50 -15.51
CA GLU A 109 -8.27 0.39 -16.04
C GLU A 109 -8.98 -0.32 -14.89
N LEU A 110 -9.89 -1.24 -15.19
CA LEU A 110 -10.56 -2.04 -14.16
C LEU A 110 -10.01 -3.46 -14.20
N SER A 111 -9.64 -3.96 -13.02
CA SER A 111 -9.27 -5.36 -12.81
C SER A 111 -10.47 -6.30 -13.01
N ARG A 112 -10.24 -7.61 -12.92
CA ARG A 112 -11.31 -8.62 -13.10
C ARG A 112 -12.42 -8.50 -12.05
N THR A 113 -12.07 -8.08 -10.84
CA THR A 113 -13.03 -7.79 -9.75
C THR A 113 -13.46 -6.31 -9.70
N GLY A 114 -13.10 -5.52 -10.71
CA GLY A 114 -13.52 -4.13 -10.86
C GLY A 114 -12.73 -3.11 -10.03
N GLN A 115 -11.55 -3.46 -9.53
CA GLN A 115 -10.69 -2.52 -8.79
C GLN A 115 -9.88 -1.66 -9.77
N PRO A 116 -9.54 -0.40 -9.45
CA PRO A 116 -8.74 0.43 -10.34
C PRO A 116 -7.29 -0.08 -10.46
N ILE A 117 -6.81 -0.24 -11.68
CA ILE A 117 -5.38 -0.46 -12.00
C ILE A 117 -4.86 0.83 -12.61
N LEU A 118 -3.84 1.44 -12.00
CA LEU A 118 -3.28 2.69 -12.48
C LEU A 118 -2.43 2.43 -13.73
N LYS A 119 -2.67 3.17 -14.81
CA LYS A 119 -1.86 3.05 -16.02
C LYS A 119 -0.42 3.50 -15.76
N GLY A 120 0.54 2.83 -16.40
CA GLY A 120 1.97 3.12 -16.26
C GLY A 120 2.64 2.56 -15.01
N ALA A 121 1.90 1.88 -14.12
CA ALA A 121 2.50 1.15 -12.99
C ALA A 121 3.47 0.06 -13.51
N THR A 122 4.61 -0.11 -12.84
CA THR A 122 5.62 -1.11 -13.25
C THR A 122 5.16 -2.54 -12.99
N ALA A 123 4.25 -2.72 -12.04
CA ALA A 123 3.58 -3.97 -11.74
C ALA A 123 2.28 -3.68 -11.01
N TRP A 124 1.34 -4.62 -11.06
CA TRP A 124 0.18 -4.58 -10.18
C TRP A 124 -0.21 -5.97 -9.70
N PHE A 125 -0.88 -6.02 -8.55
CA PHE A 125 -1.37 -7.24 -7.92
C PHE A 125 -2.83 -7.05 -7.53
N GLU A 126 -3.73 -7.80 -8.14
CA GLU A 126 -5.13 -7.91 -7.70
C GLU A 126 -5.19 -8.94 -6.57
N CYS A 127 -5.64 -8.50 -5.40
CA CYS A 127 -5.58 -9.28 -4.18
C CYS A 127 -6.98 -9.50 -3.59
N HIS A 128 -7.26 -10.73 -3.22
CA HIS A 128 -8.28 -11.05 -2.23
C HIS A 128 -7.80 -10.64 -0.82
N ASN A 129 -8.65 -9.96 -0.07
CA ASN A 129 -8.33 -9.43 1.25
C ASN A 129 -8.44 -10.49 2.36
N ARG A 130 -7.44 -11.38 2.37
CA ARG A 130 -7.42 -12.64 3.12
C ARG A 130 -7.41 -12.47 4.64
N SER A 131 -6.53 -11.64 5.19
CA SER A 131 -6.33 -11.54 6.64
C SER A 131 -5.89 -10.15 7.08
N ARG A 132 -6.25 -9.78 8.32
CA ARG A 132 -6.00 -8.46 8.89
C ARG A 132 -5.53 -8.62 10.33
N TYR A 133 -4.41 -7.97 10.69
CA TYR A 133 -3.81 -8.07 12.01
C TYR A 133 -3.61 -6.66 12.59
N PRO A 134 -4.38 -6.27 13.62
CA PRO A 134 -4.11 -5.05 14.37
C PRO A 134 -2.79 -5.20 15.13
N GLU A 135 -1.79 -4.39 14.78
CA GLU A 135 -0.44 -4.44 15.35
C GLU A 135 0.07 -3.02 15.62
N GLY A 136 0.12 -2.64 16.90
CA GLY A 136 0.47 -1.28 17.30
C GLY A 136 -0.57 -0.25 16.86
N ASP A 137 -0.11 0.78 16.14
CA ASP A 137 -0.95 1.85 15.59
C ASP A 137 -1.36 1.60 14.13
N HIS A 138 -1.11 0.40 13.59
CA HIS A 138 -1.47 0.00 12.23
C HIS A 138 -2.27 -1.30 12.20
N VAL A 139 -2.94 -1.55 11.09
CA VAL A 139 -3.47 -2.85 10.70
C VAL A 139 -2.65 -3.38 9.53
N ILE A 140 -2.09 -4.57 9.69
CA ILE A 140 -1.41 -5.30 8.62
C ILE A 140 -2.47 -6.02 7.79
N PHE A 141 -2.51 -5.74 6.50
CA PHE A 141 -3.32 -6.43 5.52
C PHE A 141 -2.47 -7.48 4.83
N VAL A 142 -2.95 -8.72 4.81
CA VAL A 142 -2.38 -9.81 4.00
C VAL A 142 -3.31 -10.07 2.83
N GLY A 143 -2.80 -9.87 1.62
CA GLY A 143 -3.50 -10.11 0.37
C GLY A 143 -3.07 -11.43 -0.25
N GLU A 144 -4.05 -12.22 -0.70
CA GLU A 144 -3.81 -13.36 -1.57
C GLU A 144 -3.92 -12.92 -3.01
N VAL A 145 -2.84 -13.03 -3.78
CA VAL A 145 -2.76 -12.53 -5.14
C VAL A 145 -3.49 -13.50 -6.07
N GLU A 146 -4.53 -13.00 -6.73
CA GLU A 146 -5.31 -13.77 -7.71
C GLU A 146 -4.81 -13.54 -9.13
N HIS A 147 -4.39 -12.30 -9.43
CA HIS A 147 -3.84 -11.90 -10.72
C HIS A 147 -2.75 -10.85 -10.52
N CYS A 148 -1.74 -10.87 -11.40
CA CYS A 148 -0.72 -9.84 -11.46
C CYS A 148 -0.17 -9.70 -12.88
N GLU A 149 0.36 -8.52 -13.19
CA GLU A 149 1.09 -8.26 -14.43
C GLU A 149 2.31 -7.40 -14.14
N ILE A 150 3.27 -7.45 -15.07
CA ILE A 150 4.52 -6.70 -15.03
C ILE A 150 4.64 -5.85 -16.30
N THR A 151 5.00 -4.59 -16.12
CA THR A 151 5.42 -3.68 -17.19
C THR A 151 6.82 -3.16 -16.84
N PRO A 152 7.89 -3.70 -17.45
CA PRO A 152 9.26 -3.30 -17.10
C PRO A 152 9.51 -1.80 -17.29
N ALA A 153 9.81 -1.10 -16.20
CA ALA A 153 10.22 0.30 -16.17
C ALA A 153 10.99 0.58 -14.86
N GLN A 154 11.65 1.74 -14.78
CA GLN A 154 12.31 2.16 -13.54
C GLN A 154 11.24 2.44 -12.46
N PRO A 155 11.34 1.84 -11.26
CA PRO A 155 10.38 2.08 -10.18
C PRO A 155 10.66 3.40 -9.47
N LEU A 156 9.61 4.00 -8.90
CA LEU A 156 9.73 5.10 -7.97
C LEU A 156 10.27 4.60 -6.64
N ILE A 157 11.35 5.21 -6.14
CA ILE A 157 11.96 4.88 -4.86
C ILE A 157 11.59 5.93 -3.81
N PHE A 158 11.36 5.48 -2.58
CA PHE A 158 11.25 6.33 -1.41
C PHE A 158 12.34 5.99 -0.40
N HIS A 159 13.19 6.97 -0.09
CA HIS A 159 14.32 6.82 0.82
C HIS A 159 14.66 8.16 1.50
N GLY A 160 14.90 8.12 2.80
CA GLY A 160 15.22 9.31 3.60
C GLY A 160 14.10 10.36 3.62
N GLY A 161 12.84 9.94 3.44
CA GLY A 161 11.70 10.84 3.36
C GLY A 161 11.51 11.54 2.01
N GLN A 162 12.22 11.12 0.96
CA GLN A 162 12.19 11.74 -0.36
C GLN A 162 12.00 10.71 -1.47
N PHE A 163 11.34 11.14 -2.55
CA PHE A 163 11.30 10.38 -3.80
C PHE A 163 12.65 10.42 -4.51
N ARG A 164 13.08 9.29 -5.06
CA ARG A 164 14.37 9.07 -5.72
C ARG A 164 14.17 8.16 -6.93
N ASP A 165 15.15 8.18 -7.83
CA ASP A 165 15.27 7.23 -8.93
C ASP A 165 16.29 6.14 -8.57
N LEU A 166 16.17 4.95 -9.18
CA LEU A 166 17.26 3.96 -9.15
C LEU A 166 18.39 4.45 -10.06
N ALA A 167 19.61 4.47 -9.52
CA ALA A 167 20.83 4.84 -10.24
C ALA A 167 21.32 3.71 -11.15
#